data_AF-A0A353TW44-F1
#
_entry.id   AF-A0A353TW44-F1
#
_cell.length_a   1.000
_cell.length_b   1.000
_cell.length_c   1.000
_cell.angle_alpha   90.00
_cell.angle_beta   90.00
_cell.angle_gamma   90.00
#
_symmetry.space_group_name_H-M   'P 1'
#
loop_
_entity.id
_entity.type
_entity.pdbx_description
1 polymer ?
#
loop_
_entity_poly.entity_id
_entity_poly.type
_entity_poly.pdbx_seq_one_letter_code
_entity_poly.pdbx_strand_id
1 'polypeptide(L)'
;VWWIRQSILQALAEQSRIVRLPLNQVGSLNKINKAYSKFEQEHERKPSPEELAEQLELPADKVTDTLRVAGRHISVDAPFVEG
;
A
#
# COMPACT_ATOMS: atom_id res chain seq x y z
N VAL A 1 7.45 10.41 -24.14
CA VAL A 1 6.93 9.12 -24.63
C VAL A 1 6.10 8.46 -23.53
N TRP A 2 4.78 8.45 -23.65
CA TRP A 2 3.85 7.90 -22.63
C TRP A 2 4.07 6.40 -22.39
N TRP A 3 4.34 5.64 -23.45
CA TRP A 3 4.56 4.20 -23.42
C TRP A 3 5.75 3.77 -22.56
N ILE A 4 6.86 4.53 -22.57
CA ILE A 4 8.04 4.20 -21.75
C ILE A 4 7.66 4.26 -20.26
N ARG A 5 6.97 5.32 -19.84
CA ARG A 5 6.52 5.45 -18.44
C ARG A 5 5.55 4.34 -18.07
N GLN A 6 4.58 4.05 -18.95
CA GLN A 6 3.58 3.02 -18.69
C GLN A 6 4.21 1.64 -18.53
N SER A 7 5.12 1.26 -19.44
CA SER A 7 5.79 -0.05 -19.38
C SER A 7 6.63 -0.21 -18.12
N ILE A 8 7.33 0.84 -17.68
CA ILE A 8 8.10 0.80 -16.42
C ILE A 8 7.17 0.62 -15.22
N LEU A 9 6.09 1.39 -15.13
CA LEU A 9 5.14 1.28 -14.01
C LEU A 9 4.44 -0.08 -13.98
N GLN A 10 4.10 -0.64 -15.14
CA GLN A 10 3.53 -1.98 -15.24
C GLN A 10 4.51 -3.04 -14.76
N ALA A 11 5.77 -3.01 -15.24
CA ALA A 11 6.79 -3.96 -14.80
C ALA A 11 7.03 -3.88 -13.28
N LEU A 12 7.07 -2.66 -12.72
CA LEU A 12 7.15 -2.47 -11.27
C LEU A 12 5.94 -3.06 -10.53
N ALA A 13 4.72 -2.83 -11.03
CA ALA A 13 3.51 -3.36 -10.39
C ALA A 13 3.45 -4.90 -10.42
N GLU A 14 3.97 -5.53 -11.46
CA GLU A 14 3.89 -6.98 -11.67
C GLU A 14 5.07 -7.76 -11.05
N GLN A 15 6.28 -7.18 -11.01
CA GLN A 15 7.52 -7.91 -10.72
C GLN A 15 8.22 -7.48 -9.43
N SER A 16 7.85 -6.36 -8.80
CA SER A 16 8.56 -5.83 -7.63
C SER A 16 8.37 -6.63 -6.34
N ARG A 17 7.36 -7.51 -6.29
CA ARG A 17 7.01 -8.27 -5.08
C ARG A 17 7.28 -9.76 -5.31
N ILE A 18 7.81 -10.43 -4.27
CA ILE A 18 8.01 -11.90 -4.27
C ILE A 18 6.66 -12.62 -4.47
N VAL A 19 5.62 -12.13 -3.81
CA VAL A 19 4.24 -12.58 -4.03
C VAL A 19 3.51 -11.52 -4.84
N ARG A 20 3.12 -11.88 -6.06
CA ARG A 20 2.45 -10.97 -7.00
C ARG A 20 1.06 -10.60 -6.47
N LEU A 21 0.75 -9.30 -6.55
CA LEU A 21 -0.59 -8.79 -6.25
C LEU A 21 -1.33 -8.45 -7.55
N PRO A 22 -2.65 -8.68 -7.62
CA PRO A 22 -3.49 -8.18 -8.71
C PRO A 22 -3.42 -6.65 -8.86
N LEU A 23 -3.54 -6.14 -10.10
CA LEU A 23 -3.37 -4.71 -10.39
C LEU A 23 -4.38 -3.81 -9.68
N ASN A 24 -5.64 -4.28 -9.53
CA ASN A 24 -6.66 -3.57 -8.76
C ASN A 24 -6.27 -3.41 -7.28
N GLN A 25 -5.67 -4.44 -6.68
CA GLN A 25 -5.19 -4.39 -5.30
C GLN A 25 -4.00 -3.44 -5.15
N VAL A 26 -3.06 -3.44 -6.12
CA VAL A 26 -1.94 -2.47 -6.15
C VAL A 26 -2.47 -1.02 -6.27
N GLY A 27 -3.47 -0.80 -7.13
CA GLY A 27 -4.13 0.49 -7.28
C GLY A 27 -4.82 0.96 -6.00
N SER A 28 -5.59 0.07 -5.34
CA SER A 28 -6.22 0.34 -4.05
C SER A 28 -5.19 0.67 -2.97
N LEU A 29 -4.10 -0.10 -2.89
CA LEU A 29 -3.01 0.16 -1.96
C LEU A 29 -2.36 1.53 -2.19
N ASN A 30 -2.10 1.90 -3.44
CA ASN A 30 -1.54 3.22 -3.77
C ASN A 30 -2.47 4.37 -3.38
N LYS A 31 -3.78 4.21 -3.56
CA LYS A 31 -4.77 5.21 -3.11
C LYS A 31 -4.79 5.34 -1.58
N ILE A 32 -4.78 4.20 -0.87
CA ILE A 32 -4.73 4.17 0.60
C ILE A 32 -3.46 4.83 1.11
N ASN A 33 -2.29 4.48 0.56
CA ASN A 33 -1.02 5.10 0.96
C ASN A 33 -1.00 6.62 0.71
N LYS A 34 -1.59 7.08 -0.40
CA LYS A 34 -1.69 8.51 -0.68
C LYS A 34 -2.59 9.23 0.33
N ALA A 35 -3.73 8.65 0.70
CA ALA A 35 -4.61 9.19 1.73
C ALA A 35 -3.93 9.16 3.10
N TYR A 36 -3.23 8.06 3.42
CA TYR A 36 -2.46 7.90 4.65
C TYR A 36 -1.43 9.02 4.82
N SER A 37 -0.57 9.25 3.82
CA SER A 37 0.43 10.32 3.89
C SER A 37 -0.20 11.71 3.95
N LYS A 38 -1.33 11.93 3.26
CA LYS A 38 -2.07 13.19 3.33
C LYS A 38 -2.61 13.43 4.74
N PHE A 39 -3.22 12.42 5.33
CA PHE A 39 -3.75 12.47 6.69
C PHE A 39 -2.65 12.74 7.71
N GLU A 40 -1.53 12.00 7.64
CA GLU A 40 -0.39 12.23 8.53
C GLU A 40 0.14 13.66 8.46
N GLN A 41 0.15 14.25 7.26
CA GLN A 41 0.57 15.63 7.06
C GLN A 41 -0.44 16.65 7.64
N GLU A 42 -1.75 16.39 7.54
CA GLU A 42 -2.80 17.31 7.99
C GLU A 42 -3.06 17.22 9.50
N HIS A 43 -2.90 16.03 10.11
CA HIS A 43 -3.26 15.76 11.49
C HIS A 43 -2.06 15.48 12.41
N GLU A 44 -0.83 15.47 11.87
CA GLU A 44 0.42 15.20 12.60
C GLU A 44 0.43 13.86 13.35
N ARG A 45 -0.40 12.90 12.92
CA ARG A 45 -0.50 11.56 13.49
C ARG A 45 -0.90 10.52 12.46
N LYS A 46 -0.70 9.25 12.79
CA LYS A 46 -1.16 8.11 11.98
C LYS A 46 -2.70 8.05 11.97
N PRO A 47 -3.33 7.83 10.81
CA PRO A 47 -4.77 7.56 10.73
C PRO A 47 -5.12 6.14 11.19
N SER A 48 -6.35 5.96 11.66
CA SER A 48 -6.94 4.62 11.79
C SER A 48 -7.51 4.11 10.45
N PRO A 49 -7.72 2.79 10.30
CA PRO A 49 -8.37 2.24 9.11
C PRO A 49 -9.77 2.82 8.86
N GLU A 50 -10.53 3.13 9.91
CA GLU A 50 -11.86 3.74 9.84
C GLU A 50 -11.81 5.16 9.27
N GLU A 51 -10.83 5.97 9.68
CA GLU A 51 -10.65 7.34 9.18
C GLU A 51 -10.26 7.36 7.70
N LEU A 52 -9.40 6.42 7.29
CA LEU A 52 -9.05 6.23 5.87
C LEU A 52 -10.23 5.75 5.05
N ALA A 53 -11.05 4.86 5.63
CA ALA A 53 -12.25 4.35 5.00
C ALA A 53 -13.28 5.45 4.76
N GLU A 54 -13.51 6.32 5.76
CA GLU A 54 -14.36 7.49 5.62
C GLU A 54 -13.82 8.45 4.55
N GLN A 55 -12.53 8.79 4.60
CA GLN A 55 -11.90 9.69 3.62
C GLN A 55 -11.92 9.16 2.18
N LEU A 56 -11.84 7.84 2.00
CA LEU A 56 -11.80 7.19 0.68
C LEU A 56 -13.15 6.65 0.22
N GLU A 57 -14.21 6.79 1.02
CA GLU A 57 -15.54 6.21 0.78
C GLU A 57 -15.46 4.68 0.52
N LEU A 58 -14.66 3.99 1.31
CA LEU A 58 -14.46 2.54 1.25
C LEU A 58 -14.93 1.88 2.55
N PRO A 59 -15.31 0.59 2.53
CA PRO A 59 -15.51 -0.16 3.76
C PRO A 59 -14.22 -0.28 4.58
N ALA A 60 -14.29 -0.11 5.90
CA ALA A 60 -13.15 -0.25 6.82
C ALA A 60 -12.45 -1.61 6.67
N ASP A 61 -13.22 -2.69 6.55
CA ASP A 61 -12.68 -4.04 6.33
C ASP A 61 -11.80 -4.12 5.09
N LYS A 62 -12.20 -3.44 4.01
CA LYS A 62 -11.44 -3.42 2.76
C LYS A 62 -10.12 -2.67 2.92
N VAL A 63 -10.11 -1.58 3.68
CA VAL A 63 -8.87 -0.84 4.00
C VAL A 63 -7.94 -1.73 4.84
N THR A 64 -8.48 -2.33 5.90
CA THR A 64 -7.74 -3.25 6.79
C THR A 64 -7.14 -4.44 6.03
N ASP A 65 -7.92 -5.09 5.18
CA ASP A 65 -7.45 -6.22 4.38
C ASP A 65 -6.40 -5.82 3.35
N THR A 66 -6.57 -4.67 2.71
CA THR A 66 -5.58 -4.15 1.75
C THR A 66 -4.26 -3.84 2.46
N LEU A 67 -4.30 -3.21 3.64
CA LEU A 67 -3.11 -2.94 4.45
C LEU A 67 -2.44 -4.22 4.93
N ARG A 68 -3.21 -5.25 5.30
CA ARG A 68 -2.69 -6.56 5.71
C ARG A 68 -1.92 -7.25 4.59
N VAL A 69 -2.48 -7.24 3.38
CA VAL A 69 -1.85 -7.82 2.18
C VAL A 69 -0.64 -6.99 1.70
N ALA A 70 -0.58 -5.71 2.07
CA ALA A 70 0.51 -4.83 1.67
C ALA A 70 1.86 -5.15 2.32
N GLY A 71 1.85 -5.87 3.46
CA GLY A 71 3.03 -6.25 4.23
C GLY A 71 4.14 -6.82 3.35
N ARG A 72 5.37 -6.35 3.57
CA ARG A 72 6.55 -6.87 2.87
C ARG A 72 7.01 -8.16 3.55
N HIS A 73 7.48 -9.10 2.74
CA HIS A 73 8.15 -10.30 3.23
C HIS A 73 9.42 -9.90 3.98
N ILE A 74 9.66 -10.55 5.11
CA ILE A 74 10.91 -10.42 5.87
C ILE A 74 11.89 -11.48 5.41
N SER A 75 13.19 -11.15 5.40
CA SER A 75 14.23 -12.13 5.10
C SER A 75 14.32 -13.14 6.24
N VAL A 76 14.41 -14.44 5.91
CA VAL A 76 14.68 -15.49 6.90
C VAL A 76 16.06 -15.33 7.53
N ASP A 77 17.02 -14.79 6.77
CA ASP A 77 18.39 -14.55 7.23
C ASP A 77 18.56 -13.21 7.96
N ALA A 78 17.47 -12.43 8.16
CA ALA A 78 17.57 -11.18 8.88
C ALA A 78 17.98 -11.45 10.34
N PRO A 79 18.98 -10.72 10.90
CA PRO A 79 19.33 -10.86 12.30
C PRO A 79 18.13 -10.49 13.17
N PHE A 80 17.97 -11.19 14.30
CA PHE A 80 16.93 -10.86 15.27
C PHE A 80 17.18 -9.47 15.82
N VAL A 81 16.20 -8.58 15.65
CA VAL A 81 16.21 -7.26 16.28
C VAL A 81 15.50 -7.45 17.62
N GLU A 82 16.22 -7.44 18.73
CA GLU A 82 15.60 -7.32 20.05
C GLU A 82 14.86 -5.97 20.11
N GLY A 83 13.58 -6.03 20.48
CA GLY A 83 12.71 -4.86 20.60
C GLY A 83 12.99 -4.03 21.84
#